data_AF-A0A7C1H1R3-F1
#
_entry.id   AF-A0A7C1H1R3-F1
#
_cell.length_a   1.000
_cell.length_b   1.000
_cell.length_c   1.000
_cell.angle_alpha   90.00
_cell.angle_beta   90.00
_cell.angle_gamma   90.00
#
_symmetry.space_group_name_H-M   'P 1'
#
loop_
_entity.id
_entity.type
_entity.pdbx_description
1 polymer ?
#
loop_
_entity_poly.entity_id
_entity_poly.type
_entity_poly.pdbx_seq_one_letter_code
_entity_poly.pdbx_strand_id
1 'polypeptide(L)'
;MRGFRWAITLGLLLVTLSSQLFAQIPNGYYDNAIGKYGAELKTALFNIIKDHTVIPYSGLWSTFQYTDKKSNGKVWDMYSDIPGQTPPYEYTFFTDQCGNYSSEGDCYNREHSFPKSWFNDASPMNSDLFHLYPTDGYVNNRRGNYIYGEVSMVTWTSQNGSKLGTSTASGTTLTVFEPIDEYKGDFARTYFYMATRYENLIALWASYDTEAKAILDGTSYPAFKQWYITLLLNWHQQDPVSQKEIDRNNLVHSNYQHNRNPFIDHPEFAQLIWGNSTPIAFTSTPVTSATVGDTYTYNVTAAGGSGAPLTISAAQQPAWLVLTSTGNGTATLSGTPGQEDVGTYPVTLKASDGFSNVLQEFSITVSSAAVSPTEMAKEILVFPNPFSAFIQIENSSSHNYSVTIGNLIGQIVYTKTNVIGNLRIDCSELHNGIYILTIKSNSEKVIKKMIKR
;
A
#
# COMPACT_ATOMS: atom_id res chain seq x y z
N MET A 1 -74.82 35.36 -2.71
CA MET A 1 -73.66 36.11 -2.21
C MET A 1 -72.74 35.17 -1.45
N ARG A 2 -71.43 35.30 -1.67
CA ARG A 2 -70.28 34.64 -1.02
C ARG A 2 -69.95 33.20 -1.45
N GLY A 3 -69.07 33.10 -2.46
CA GLY A 3 -68.26 31.92 -2.71
C GLY A 3 -67.04 31.91 -1.79
N PHE A 4 -66.76 30.77 -1.17
CA PHE A 4 -65.61 30.54 -0.31
C PHE A 4 -64.46 29.94 -1.15
N ARG A 5 -63.33 30.66 -1.24
CA ARG A 5 -62.09 30.15 -1.85
C ARG A 5 -61.20 29.59 -0.75
N TRP A 6 -60.84 28.31 -0.85
CA TRP A 6 -59.83 27.70 0.00
C TRP A 6 -58.45 28.01 -0.59
N ALA A 7 -57.62 28.75 0.17
CA ALA A 7 -56.20 28.89 -0.11
C ALA A 7 -55.46 27.79 0.66
N ILE A 8 -54.84 26.86 -0.06
CA ILE A 8 -53.92 25.87 0.51
C ILE A 8 -52.53 26.50 0.49
N THR A 9 -52.04 26.91 1.65
CA THR A 9 -50.67 27.39 1.84
C THR A 9 -49.75 26.19 1.95
N LEU A 10 -48.93 25.95 0.93
CA LEU A 10 -47.89 24.92 0.94
C LEU A 10 -46.72 25.43 1.81
N GLY A 11 -46.57 24.90 3.02
CA GLY A 11 -45.43 25.19 3.88
C GLY A 11 -44.19 24.42 3.40
N LEU A 12 -43.16 25.14 2.95
CA LEU A 12 -41.85 24.56 2.64
C LEU A 12 -41.13 24.22 3.96
N LEU A 13 -41.03 22.92 4.29
CA LEU A 13 -40.22 22.45 5.41
C LEU A 13 -38.74 22.46 4.98
N LEU A 14 -38.00 23.50 5.37
CA LEU A 14 -36.55 23.55 5.17
C LEU A 14 -35.88 22.60 6.18
N VAL A 15 -35.55 21.39 5.73
CA VAL A 15 -34.69 20.47 6.49
C VAL A 15 -33.25 20.96 6.33
N THR A 16 -32.73 21.70 7.31
CA THR A 16 -31.30 22.00 7.40
C THR A 16 -30.58 20.72 7.84
N LEU A 17 -30.05 19.97 6.86
CA LEU A 17 -29.06 18.93 7.14
C LEU A 17 -27.79 19.63 7.63
N SER A 18 -27.58 19.69 8.94
CA SER A 18 -26.30 20.07 9.52
C SER A 18 -25.30 18.95 9.25
N SER A 19 -24.53 19.05 8.16
CA SER A 19 -23.35 18.22 7.97
C SER A 19 -22.32 18.63 9.01
N GLN A 20 -22.13 17.82 10.05
CA GLN A 20 -20.92 17.92 10.85
C GLN A 20 -19.76 17.53 9.94
N LEU A 21 -19.00 18.52 9.47
CA LEU A 21 -17.74 18.27 8.79
C LEU A 21 -16.77 17.72 9.84
N PHE A 22 -16.61 16.40 9.88
CA PHE A 22 -15.49 15.81 10.62
C PHE A 22 -14.20 16.41 10.06
N ALA A 23 -13.35 16.96 10.93
CA ALA A 23 -12.10 17.57 10.51
C ALA A 23 -11.14 16.48 10.01
N GLN A 24 -11.19 16.20 8.71
CA GLN A 24 -10.28 15.26 8.06
C GLN A 24 -8.83 15.74 8.13
N ILE A 25 -7.88 14.82 7.90
CA ILE A 25 -6.46 15.14 7.73
C ILE A 25 -6.35 16.27 6.69
N PRO A 26 -5.71 17.41 7.01
CA PRO A 26 -5.56 18.49 6.05
C PRO A 26 -4.89 17.99 4.76
N ASN A 27 -5.36 18.46 3.61
CA ASN A 27 -4.75 18.08 2.34
C ASN A 27 -3.26 18.44 2.33
N GLY A 28 -2.41 17.46 2.00
CA GLY A 28 -0.95 17.62 1.99
C GLY A 28 -0.26 17.61 3.36
N TYR A 29 -0.98 17.34 4.46
CA TYR A 29 -0.40 17.36 5.82
C TYR A 29 0.82 16.43 5.98
N TYR A 30 0.83 15.30 5.26
CA TYR A 30 1.90 14.30 5.30
C TYR A 30 2.77 14.24 4.03
N ASP A 31 2.72 15.24 3.14
CA ASP A 31 3.47 15.22 1.87
C ASP A 31 4.98 15.01 2.09
N ASN A 32 5.53 15.62 3.14
CA ASN A 32 6.95 15.49 3.49
C ASN A 32 7.33 14.10 4.02
N ALA A 33 6.38 13.23 4.30
CA ALA A 33 6.60 11.85 4.76
C ALA A 33 6.56 10.83 3.62
N ILE A 34 6.04 11.19 2.44
CA ILE A 34 5.88 10.28 1.30
C ILE A 34 7.23 9.67 0.88
N GLY A 35 7.26 8.34 0.74
CA GLY A 35 8.43 7.59 0.27
C GLY A 35 9.58 7.46 1.29
N LYS A 36 9.42 7.94 2.52
CA LYS A 36 10.45 7.84 3.58
C LYS A 36 10.22 6.63 4.48
N TYR A 37 11.30 6.12 5.06
CA TYR A 37 11.31 4.94 5.94
C TYR A 37 12.26 5.15 7.13
N GLY A 38 12.11 4.35 8.18
CA GLY A 38 13.01 4.33 9.33
C GLY A 38 13.19 5.71 9.98
N ALA A 39 14.44 6.06 10.28
CA ALA A 39 14.79 7.34 10.89
C ALA A 39 14.37 8.54 10.03
N GLU A 40 14.46 8.46 8.70
CA GLU A 40 14.08 9.57 7.81
C GLU A 40 12.58 9.88 7.88
N LEU A 41 11.74 8.85 7.95
CA LEU A 41 10.30 9.01 8.13
C LEU A 41 10.00 9.59 9.50
N LYS A 42 10.61 9.06 10.56
CA LYS A 42 10.42 9.56 11.92
C LYS A 42 10.79 11.05 12.03
N THR A 43 11.93 11.48 11.49
CA THR A 43 12.34 12.89 11.47
C THR A 43 11.44 13.75 10.58
N ALA A 44 10.90 13.22 9.48
CA ALA A 44 9.92 13.95 8.66
C ALA A 44 8.62 14.20 9.43
N LEU A 45 8.10 13.18 10.11
CA LEU A 45 6.92 13.30 10.97
C LEU A 45 7.17 14.21 12.17
N PHE A 46 8.34 14.13 12.81
CA PHE A 46 8.78 15.07 13.83
C PHE A 46 8.61 16.51 13.32
N ASN A 47 9.16 16.84 12.15
CA ASN A 47 9.06 18.20 11.62
C ASN A 47 7.63 18.64 11.28
N ILE A 48 6.72 17.70 10.96
CA ILE A 48 5.30 17.98 10.75
C ILE A 48 4.61 18.29 12.08
N ILE A 49 4.90 17.51 13.14
CA ILE A 49 4.11 17.54 14.39
C ILE A 49 4.80 18.22 15.56
N LYS A 50 6.05 18.71 15.43
CA LYS A 50 6.89 19.29 16.51
C LYS A 50 6.45 20.66 17.02
N ASP A 51 5.58 21.35 16.31
CA ASP A 51 4.98 22.59 16.76
C ASP A 51 3.52 22.30 17.09
N HIS A 52 3.04 22.81 18.23
CA HIS A 52 1.64 22.69 18.63
C HIS A 52 1.25 23.84 19.55
N THR A 53 -0.04 24.11 19.65
CA THR A 53 -0.62 25.02 20.64
C THR A 53 -0.60 24.36 22.01
N VAL A 54 0.09 24.97 22.97
CA VAL A 54 0.19 24.45 24.34
C VAL A 54 -1.07 24.82 25.10
N ILE A 55 -1.77 23.81 25.60
CA ILE A 55 -2.94 24.00 26.46
C ILE A 55 -2.46 24.16 27.90
N PRO A 56 -2.93 25.16 28.67
CA PRO A 56 -2.62 25.24 30.08
C PRO A 56 -3.06 23.96 30.82
N TYR A 57 -2.27 23.49 31.78
CA TYR A 57 -2.57 22.25 32.53
C TYR A 57 -3.94 22.28 33.23
N SER A 58 -4.39 23.46 33.66
CA SER A 58 -5.73 23.67 34.23
C SER A 58 -6.86 23.55 33.19
N GLY A 59 -6.56 23.81 31.91
CA GLY A 59 -7.50 23.72 30.79
C GLY A 59 -7.84 22.29 30.37
N LEU A 60 -7.01 21.29 30.72
CA LEU A 60 -7.20 19.88 30.36
C LEU A 60 -8.59 19.35 30.75
N TRP A 61 -9.09 19.72 31.93
CA TRP A 61 -10.43 19.34 32.39
C TRP A 61 -11.55 19.80 31.47
N SER A 62 -11.40 20.99 30.88
CA SER A 62 -12.38 21.51 29.93
C SER A 62 -12.24 20.85 28.57
N THR A 63 -11.02 20.53 28.15
CA THR A 63 -10.76 19.86 26.87
C THR A 63 -11.32 18.45 26.82
N PHE A 64 -11.15 17.66 27.88
CA PHE A 64 -11.61 16.26 27.95
C PHE A 64 -13.13 16.09 27.72
N GLN A 65 -13.94 17.11 27.99
CA GLN A 65 -15.39 17.11 27.74
C GLN A 65 -15.77 16.99 26.26
N TYR A 66 -14.80 17.28 25.39
CA TYR A 66 -14.96 17.22 23.96
C TYR A 66 -14.14 16.06 23.40
N THR A 67 -12.87 15.91 23.82
CA THR A 67 -11.95 14.92 23.26
C THR A 67 -12.14 13.50 23.77
N ASP A 68 -12.70 13.32 24.97
CA ASP A 68 -12.75 12.04 25.68
C ASP A 68 -14.16 11.78 26.24
N LYS A 69 -15.19 12.09 25.45
CA LYS A 69 -16.61 11.94 25.82
C LYS A 69 -17.24 10.78 25.05
N LYS A 70 -17.86 9.85 25.78
CA LYS A 70 -18.67 8.77 25.21
C LYS A 70 -19.98 9.30 24.61
N SER A 71 -20.64 8.48 23.79
CA SER A 71 -21.94 8.80 23.20
C SER A 71 -23.05 9.08 24.24
N ASN A 72 -22.97 8.48 25.43
CA ASN A 72 -23.87 8.72 26.55
C ASN A 72 -23.55 10.02 27.35
N GLY A 73 -22.53 10.78 26.94
CA GLY A 73 -22.10 12.01 27.59
C GLY A 73 -21.17 11.83 28.79
N LYS A 74 -20.80 10.59 29.14
CA LYS A 74 -19.88 10.27 30.25
C LYS A 74 -18.42 10.33 29.81
N VAL A 75 -17.52 10.36 30.80
CA VAL A 75 -16.07 10.32 30.57
C VAL A 75 -15.67 9.00 29.91
N TRP A 76 -14.85 9.08 28.86
CA TRP A 76 -14.24 7.91 28.21
C TRP A 76 -12.94 7.52 28.92
N ASP A 77 -13.10 6.92 30.10
CA ASP A 77 -12.00 6.46 30.94
C ASP A 77 -11.50 5.08 30.50
N MET A 78 -10.26 5.02 30.03
CA MET A 78 -9.61 3.78 29.55
C MET A 78 -9.27 2.78 30.67
N TYR A 79 -9.40 3.15 31.95
CA TYR A 79 -9.20 2.29 33.12
C TYR A 79 -10.49 1.77 33.76
N SER A 80 -11.65 2.24 33.32
CA SER A 80 -12.95 1.67 33.72
C SER A 80 -13.76 1.17 32.53
N ASP A 81 -13.58 1.73 31.33
CA ASP A 81 -14.30 1.30 30.14
C ASP A 81 -13.92 -0.13 29.71
N ILE A 82 -14.93 -0.84 29.22
CA ILE A 82 -14.80 -2.17 28.61
C ILE A 82 -15.56 -2.08 27.27
N PRO A 83 -14.86 -1.84 26.15
CA PRO A 83 -15.52 -1.60 24.87
C PRO A 83 -16.53 -2.69 24.49
N GLY A 84 -17.74 -2.27 24.12
CA GLY A 84 -18.85 -3.18 23.79
C GLY A 84 -19.56 -3.82 25.00
N GLN A 85 -19.14 -3.51 26.23
CA GLN A 85 -19.75 -4.00 27.47
C GLN A 85 -20.15 -2.84 28.39
N THR A 86 -20.80 -3.17 29.50
CA THR A 86 -21.13 -2.18 30.54
C THR A 86 -19.91 -2.02 31.45
N PRO A 87 -19.35 -0.80 31.59
CA PRO A 87 -18.26 -0.55 32.53
C PRO A 87 -18.76 -0.72 33.98
N PRO A 88 -17.87 -1.06 34.93
CA PRO A 88 -18.23 -1.22 36.34
C PRO A 88 -18.74 0.08 36.97
N TYR A 89 -18.28 1.23 36.47
CA TYR A 89 -18.71 2.57 36.87
C TYR A 89 -18.42 3.57 35.74
N GLU A 90 -19.04 4.76 35.80
CA GLU A 90 -18.82 5.84 34.84
C GLU A 90 -18.83 7.20 35.53
N TYR A 91 -18.06 8.14 34.98
CA TYR A 91 -17.92 9.49 35.53
C TYR A 91 -18.67 10.55 34.75
N THR A 92 -19.11 11.56 35.48
CA THR A 92 -19.69 12.80 34.96
C THR A 92 -18.63 13.89 34.98
N PHE A 93 -18.42 14.54 33.82
CA PHE A 93 -17.54 15.69 33.74
C PHE A 93 -17.91 16.77 34.77
N PHE A 94 -16.89 17.51 35.23
CA PHE A 94 -16.97 18.55 36.28
C PHE A 94 -17.28 18.04 37.69
N THR A 95 -18.22 17.11 37.85
CA THR A 95 -18.67 16.62 39.15
C THR A 95 -17.68 15.61 39.72
N ASP A 96 -17.27 14.64 38.92
CA ASP A 96 -16.51 13.48 39.39
C ASP A 96 -15.01 13.62 39.12
N GLN A 97 -14.49 14.86 39.02
CA GLN A 97 -13.07 15.14 38.83
C GLN A 97 -12.39 15.44 40.17
N CYS A 98 -11.28 14.77 40.49
CA CYS A 98 -10.59 15.02 41.75
C CYS A 98 -9.09 14.66 41.73
N GLY A 99 -8.42 14.87 42.86
CA GLY A 99 -7.01 14.49 43.07
C GLY A 99 -6.77 13.59 44.29
N ASN A 100 -7.83 13.17 44.99
CA ASN A 100 -7.74 12.31 46.17
C ASN A 100 -8.77 11.18 46.04
N TYR A 101 -8.31 9.94 46.08
CA TYR A 101 -9.13 8.74 45.86
C TYR A 101 -8.57 7.60 46.70
N SER A 102 -9.46 6.69 47.08
CA SER A 102 -9.20 5.56 47.99
C SER A 102 -9.68 4.22 47.42
N SER A 103 -10.56 4.26 46.43
CA SER A 103 -11.06 3.11 45.67
C SER A 103 -11.28 3.45 44.20
N GLU A 104 -11.33 2.41 43.37
CA GLU A 104 -11.88 2.50 42.01
C GLU A 104 -13.31 3.04 42.04
N GLY A 105 -13.64 3.92 41.10
CA GLY A 105 -14.95 4.57 41.00
C GLY A 105 -15.11 5.85 41.80
N ASP A 106 -14.10 6.28 42.57
CA ASP A 106 -14.20 7.51 43.38
C ASP A 106 -14.29 8.77 42.51
N CYS A 107 -13.36 8.95 41.57
CA CYS A 107 -13.29 10.09 40.67
C CYS A 107 -12.30 9.82 39.52
N TYR A 108 -12.37 10.61 38.45
CA TYR A 108 -11.34 10.60 37.41
C TYR A 108 -10.27 11.68 37.63
N ASN A 109 -9.06 11.40 37.16
CA ASN A 109 -7.90 12.27 37.17
C ASN A 109 -7.21 12.29 35.79
N ARG A 110 -6.19 13.14 35.62
CA ARG A 110 -5.35 13.21 34.42
C ARG A 110 -4.27 12.14 34.49
N GLU A 111 -4.31 11.20 33.57
CA GLU A 111 -3.29 10.17 33.35
C GLU A 111 -2.26 10.65 32.36
N HIS A 112 -1.01 10.78 32.79
CA HIS A 112 0.14 10.91 31.90
C HIS A 112 0.60 9.51 31.47
N SER A 113 -0.02 8.97 30.43
CA SER A 113 0.26 7.61 29.97
C SER A 113 1.74 7.42 29.60
N PHE A 114 2.41 8.46 29.10
CA PHE A 114 3.87 8.59 29.16
C PHE A 114 4.23 9.39 30.43
N PRO A 115 4.76 8.77 31.50
CA PRO A 115 4.83 9.40 32.82
C PRO A 115 5.59 10.72 32.82
N LYS A 116 5.00 11.72 33.48
CA LYS A 116 5.60 13.06 33.60
C LYS A 116 6.94 13.10 34.34
N SER A 117 7.20 12.14 35.22
CA SER A 117 8.51 12.00 35.87
C SER A 117 9.62 11.67 34.87
N TRP A 118 9.31 11.01 33.75
CA TRP A 118 10.30 10.61 32.75
C TRP A 118 10.87 11.79 31.96
N PHE A 119 10.17 12.93 31.97
CA PHE A 119 10.59 14.17 31.32
C PHE A 119 10.63 15.37 32.29
N ASN A 120 10.73 15.11 33.60
CA ASN A 120 10.84 16.13 34.66
C ASN A 120 9.70 17.18 34.65
N ASP A 121 8.46 16.75 34.39
CA ASP A 121 7.27 17.63 34.34
C ASP A 121 7.39 18.80 33.33
N ALA A 122 8.32 18.71 32.39
CA ALA A 122 8.65 19.80 31.49
C ALA A 122 7.48 20.15 30.54
N SER A 123 7.40 21.43 30.19
CA SER A 123 6.52 21.93 29.12
C SER A 123 7.22 21.81 27.76
N PRO A 124 6.51 21.49 26.66
CA PRO A 124 5.06 21.34 26.57
C PRO A 124 4.51 19.93 26.85
N MET A 125 5.37 18.95 27.11
CA MET A 125 4.98 17.54 27.32
C MET A 125 3.94 17.39 28.43
N ASN A 126 4.06 18.14 29.53
CA ASN A 126 3.18 18.01 30.67
C ASN A 126 1.69 18.27 30.39
N SER A 127 1.35 18.90 29.26
CA SER A 127 -0.04 19.20 28.87
C SER A 127 -0.37 18.79 27.43
N ASP A 128 0.44 17.89 26.83
CA ASP A 128 0.17 17.34 25.50
C ASP A 128 -0.93 16.27 25.57
N LEU A 129 -2.08 16.57 24.98
CA LEU A 129 -3.28 15.74 24.89
C LEU A 129 -3.01 14.38 24.28
N PHE A 130 -2.02 14.21 23.40
CA PHE A 130 -1.80 12.91 22.76
C PHE A 130 -1.22 11.83 23.68
N HIS A 131 -0.84 12.16 24.92
CA HIS A 131 -0.56 11.15 25.96
C HIS A 131 -1.36 11.35 27.25
N LEU A 132 -2.21 12.37 27.31
CA LEU A 132 -3.04 12.68 28.47
C LEU A 132 -4.47 12.16 28.30
N TYR A 133 -4.94 11.35 29.24
CA TYR A 133 -6.30 10.80 29.23
C TYR A 133 -7.00 11.07 30.57
N PRO A 134 -8.32 11.32 30.59
CA PRO A 134 -9.09 11.30 31.83
C PRO A 134 -9.33 9.84 32.24
N THR A 135 -8.77 9.41 33.36
CA THR A 135 -8.95 8.03 33.83
C THR A 135 -9.27 7.93 35.31
N ASP A 136 -9.78 6.78 35.75
CA ASP A 136 -9.95 6.48 37.17
C ASP A 136 -8.68 6.84 37.97
N GLY A 137 -8.85 7.68 38.99
CA GLY A 137 -7.73 8.19 39.77
C GLY A 137 -6.99 7.11 40.57
N TYR A 138 -7.72 6.13 41.10
CA TYR A 138 -7.14 5.04 41.86
C TYR A 138 -6.32 4.09 40.97
N VAL A 139 -6.84 3.70 39.81
CA VAL A 139 -6.11 2.89 38.83
C VAL A 139 -4.90 3.64 38.28
N ASN A 140 -5.04 4.94 37.98
CA ASN A 140 -3.93 5.83 37.63
C ASN A 140 -2.82 5.83 38.71
N ASN A 141 -3.20 5.94 39.98
CA ASN A 141 -2.22 5.87 41.07
C ASN A 141 -1.57 4.49 41.22
N ARG A 142 -2.32 3.41 41.01
CA ARG A 142 -1.77 2.05 40.97
C ARG A 142 -0.80 1.87 39.80
N ARG A 143 -1.09 2.46 38.64
CA ARG A 143 -0.21 2.48 37.47
C ARG A 143 1.07 3.26 37.74
N GLY A 144 0.98 4.40 38.45
CA GLY A 144 2.15 5.18 38.86
C GLY A 144 3.02 5.64 37.69
N ASN A 145 4.33 5.41 37.77
CA ASN A 145 5.27 5.63 36.67
C ASN A 145 5.74 4.32 36.01
N TYR A 146 5.08 3.19 36.32
CA TYR A 146 5.46 1.91 35.75
C TYR A 146 5.24 1.91 34.23
N ILE A 147 6.13 1.21 33.54
CA ILE A 147 6.01 1.01 32.10
C ILE A 147 4.74 0.22 31.79
N TYR A 148 4.11 0.49 30.64
CA TYR A 148 3.13 -0.45 30.12
C TYR A 148 3.82 -1.72 29.64
N GLY A 149 3.25 -2.89 29.92
CA GLY A 149 3.81 -4.19 29.54
C GLY A 149 2.87 -5.34 29.83
N GLU A 150 3.19 -6.54 29.36
CA GLU A 150 2.40 -7.76 29.62
C GLU A 150 2.80 -8.37 30.96
N VAL A 151 1.81 -8.60 31.82
CA VAL A 151 2.01 -9.12 33.17
C VAL A 151 2.08 -10.64 33.14
N SER A 152 3.23 -11.20 33.55
CA SER A 152 3.42 -12.64 33.69
C SER A 152 3.01 -13.16 35.07
N MET A 153 3.17 -12.34 36.12
CA MET A 153 2.68 -12.65 37.47
C MET A 153 1.91 -11.47 38.03
N VAL A 154 0.61 -11.64 38.21
CA VAL A 154 -0.33 -10.60 38.64
C VAL A 154 -0.18 -10.36 40.15
N THR A 155 -0.02 -9.09 40.54
CA THR A 155 -0.08 -8.65 41.94
C THR A 155 -1.36 -7.90 42.27
N TRP A 156 -2.02 -7.32 41.25
CA TRP A 156 -3.31 -6.66 41.37
C TRP A 156 -4.06 -6.60 40.03
N THR A 157 -5.38 -6.54 40.06
CA THR A 157 -6.25 -6.43 38.89
C THR A 157 -7.35 -5.41 39.17
N SER A 158 -7.56 -4.47 38.24
CA SER A 158 -8.66 -3.49 38.31
C SER A 158 -10.00 -4.14 37.98
N GLN A 159 -11.09 -3.43 38.22
CA GLN A 159 -12.44 -3.91 37.87
C GLN A 159 -12.65 -4.04 36.37
N ASN A 160 -11.97 -3.23 35.55
CA ASN A 160 -12.04 -3.38 34.09
C ASN A 160 -11.15 -4.52 33.55
N GLY A 161 -10.26 -5.08 34.37
CA GLY A 161 -9.39 -6.20 33.99
C GLY A 161 -7.94 -5.82 33.67
N SER A 162 -7.58 -4.53 33.76
CA SER A 162 -6.18 -4.10 33.73
C SER A 162 -5.40 -4.70 34.89
N LYS A 163 -4.12 -4.97 34.72
CA LYS A 163 -3.29 -5.69 35.70
C LYS A 163 -2.07 -4.89 36.07
N LEU A 164 -1.65 -5.02 37.33
CA LEU A 164 -0.31 -4.67 37.79
C LEU A 164 0.40 -5.96 38.18
N GLY A 165 1.68 -6.06 37.85
CA GLY A 165 2.48 -7.23 38.21
C GLY A 165 3.87 -7.21 37.63
N THR A 166 4.52 -8.36 37.61
CA THR A 166 5.87 -8.48 37.07
C THR A 166 5.86 -9.00 35.64
N SER A 167 6.80 -8.52 34.83
CA SER A 167 7.11 -9.02 33.49
C SER A 167 8.57 -9.39 33.38
N THR A 168 8.88 -10.41 32.58
CA THR A 168 10.25 -10.80 32.21
C THR A 168 10.54 -10.61 30.73
N ALA A 169 9.66 -9.93 29.98
CA ALA A 169 9.77 -9.74 28.53
C ALA A 169 11.05 -9.00 28.11
N SER A 170 11.63 -8.19 29.00
CA SER A 170 12.89 -7.47 28.77
C SER A 170 14.15 -8.32 28.99
N GLY A 171 14.02 -9.58 29.43
CA GLY A 171 15.12 -10.42 29.91
C GLY A 171 15.49 -10.17 31.39
N THR A 172 14.87 -9.19 32.03
CA THR A 172 14.98 -8.91 33.47
C THR A 172 13.58 -8.73 34.08
N THR A 173 13.45 -8.91 35.39
CA THR A 173 12.18 -8.66 36.08
C THR A 173 11.89 -7.16 36.18
N LEU A 174 10.79 -6.72 35.59
CA LEU A 174 10.27 -5.36 35.69
C LEU A 174 8.87 -5.39 36.33
N THR A 175 8.49 -4.33 37.04
CA THR A 175 7.08 -4.10 37.41
C THR A 175 6.42 -3.37 36.25
N VAL A 176 5.30 -3.88 35.76
CA VAL A 176 4.59 -3.33 34.60
C VAL A 176 3.10 -3.23 34.88
N PHE A 177 2.45 -2.30 34.18
CA PHE A 177 1.00 -2.20 34.11
C PHE A 177 0.51 -2.70 32.74
N GLU A 178 -0.45 -3.61 32.73
CA GLU A 178 -1.06 -4.14 31.52
C GLU A 178 -2.49 -3.59 31.40
N PRO A 179 -2.80 -2.71 30.44
CA PRO A 179 -4.17 -2.34 30.13
C PRO A 179 -4.91 -3.52 29.48
N ILE A 180 -6.24 -3.47 29.44
CA ILE A 180 -7.04 -4.44 28.67
C ILE A 180 -6.68 -4.39 27.17
N ASP A 181 -6.96 -5.49 26.47
CA ASP A 181 -6.52 -5.68 25.08
C ASP A 181 -7.07 -4.59 24.14
N GLU A 182 -8.29 -4.11 24.40
CA GLU A 182 -9.00 -3.10 23.61
C GLU A 182 -8.44 -1.66 23.76
N TYR A 183 -7.40 -1.47 24.58
CA TYR A 183 -6.70 -0.19 24.72
C TYR A 183 -5.19 -0.29 24.52
N LYS A 184 -4.66 -1.48 24.25
CA LYS A 184 -3.22 -1.69 24.05
C LYS A 184 -2.70 -0.91 22.84
N GLY A 185 -3.49 -0.82 21.77
CA GLY A 185 -3.18 -0.07 20.55
C GLY A 185 -3.17 1.44 20.77
N ASP A 186 -4.15 1.99 21.50
CA ASP A 186 -4.21 3.41 21.87
C ASP A 186 -2.93 3.83 22.60
N PHE A 187 -2.49 3.05 23.59
CA PHE A 187 -1.25 3.32 24.33
C PHE A 187 -0.01 3.11 23.46
N ALA A 188 -0.01 2.13 22.55
CA ALA A 188 1.09 1.95 21.61
C ALA A 188 1.28 3.17 20.70
N ARG A 189 0.19 3.66 20.08
CA ARG A 189 0.19 4.86 19.23
C ARG A 189 0.52 6.13 20.00
N THR A 190 0.19 6.18 21.29
CA THR A 190 0.63 7.25 22.21
C THR A 190 2.15 7.26 22.38
N TYR A 191 2.76 6.09 22.59
CA TYR A 191 4.21 5.97 22.76
C TYR A 191 4.97 6.26 21.46
N PHE A 192 4.46 5.79 20.32
CA PHE A 192 5.03 6.15 19.01
C PHE A 192 4.94 7.65 18.74
N TYR A 193 3.83 8.30 19.11
CA TYR A 193 3.70 9.75 19.06
C TYR A 193 4.73 10.44 19.93
N MET A 194 4.88 10.05 21.20
CA MET A 194 5.84 10.67 22.12
C MET A 194 7.28 10.58 21.60
N ALA A 195 7.67 9.42 21.07
CA ALA A 195 8.99 9.24 20.47
C ALA A 195 9.23 10.05 19.20
N THR A 196 8.18 10.25 18.40
CA THR A 196 8.26 11.01 17.15
C THR A 196 8.19 12.51 17.37
N ARG A 197 7.20 12.99 18.12
CA ARG A 197 7.04 14.42 18.45
C ARG A 197 8.31 14.90 19.15
N TYR A 198 8.76 14.21 20.18
CA TYR A 198 9.85 14.71 21.03
C TYR A 198 11.19 14.10 20.63
N GLU A 199 11.41 13.86 19.34
CA GLU A 199 12.64 13.27 18.81
C GLU A 199 13.90 14.00 19.28
N ASN A 200 13.85 15.32 19.38
CA ASN A 200 14.96 16.16 19.83
C ASN A 200 15.22 16.10 21.35
N LEU A 201 14.37 15.43 22.13
CA LEU A 201 14.46 15.36 23.60
C LEU A 201 14.52 13.93 24.14
N ILE A 202 13.86 12.97 23.49
CA ILE A 202 13.63 11.63 24.05
C ILE A 202 14.92 10.87 24.43
N ALA A 203 16.02 11.13 23.73
CA ALA A 203 17.33 10.57 24.04
C ALA A 203 17.77 10.85 25.48
N LEU A 204 17.42 12.02 26.03
CA LEU A 204 17.81 12.45 27.37
C LEU A 204 17.00 11.76 28.47
N TRP A 205 15.74 11.41 28.19
CA TRP A 205 14.78 10.94 29.19
C TRP A 205 15.15 9.58 29.80
N ALA A 206 15.91 8.76 29.07
CA ALA A 206 16.45 7.50 29.57
C ALA A 206 17.35 7.68 30.82
N SER A 207 17.85 8.90 31.06
CA SER A 207 18.68 9.23 32.22
C SER A 207 17.91 9.81 33.41
N TYR A 208 16.63 10.14 33.25
CA TYR A 208 15.85 10.87 34.26
C TYR A 208 15.09 9.95 35.23
N ASP A 209 14.67 8.76 34.77
CA ASP A 209 13.86 7.83 35.55
C ASP A 209 14.28 6.38 35.26
N THR A 210 14.25 5.51 36.28
CA THR A 210 14.63 4.10 36.15
C THR A 210 13.66 3.30 35.28
N GLU A 211 12.36 3.62 35.34
CA GLU A 211 11.33 3.00 34.51
C GLU A 211 11.48 3.47 33.05
N ALA A 212 11.76 4.76 32.83
CA ALA A 212 12.10 5.28 31.50
C ALA A 212 13.32 4.55 30.92
N LYS A 213 14.39 4.42 31.72
CA LYS A 213 15.61 3.68 31.34
C LYS A 213 15.34 2.21 31.00
N ALA A 214 14.28 1.61 31.55
CA ALA A 214 13.95 0.22 31.26
C ALA A 214 13.58 0.03 29.78
N ILE A 215 12.91 1.01 29.16
CA ILE A 215 12.37 0.91 27.80
C ILE A 215 13.02 1.85 26.78
N LEU A 216 13.57 2.99 27.19
CA LEU A 216 14.24 3.94 26.30
C LEU A 216 15.68 3.48 26.03
N ASP A 217 16.17 3.69 24.81
CA ASP A 217 17.52 3.29 24.40
C ASP A 217 18.60 4.36 24.64
N GLY A 218 18.20 5.60 24.96
CA GLY A 218 19.10 6.73 25.18
C GLY A 218 19.51 7.48 23.90
N THR A 219 18.78 7.28 22.80
CA THR A 219 19.00 7.90 21.50
C THR A 219 17.69 8.46 20.93
N SER A 220 17.76 9.28 19.89
CA SER A 220 16.58 9.81 19.19
C SER A 220 15.95 8.80 18.23
N TYR A 221 16.72 7.79 17.80
CA TYR A 221 16.26 6.67 16.97
C TYR A 221 17.15 5.43 17.26
N PRO A 222 16.54 4.26 17.56
CA PRO A 222 15.10 3.98 17.50
C PRO A 222 14.29 4.47 18.71
N ALA A 223 14.89 5.18 19.66
CA ALA A 223 14.32 5.77 20.88
C ALA A 223 13.89 4.77 21.96
N PHE A 224 13.34 3.63 21.56
CA PHE A 224 12.99 2.52 22.43
C PHE A 224 13.94 1.34 22.22
N LYS A 225 14.12 0.52 23.25
CA LYS A 225 14.81 -0.77 23.12
C LYS A 225 14.00 -1.73 22.26
N GLN A 226 14.69 -2.61 21.54
CA GLN A 226 14.08 -3.51 20.55
C GLN A 226 12.95 -4.39 21.10
N TRP A 227 13.08 -4.91 22.32
CA TRP A 227 12.03 -5.73 22.94
C TRP A 227 10.74 -4.92 23.17
N TYR A 228 10.88 -3.62 23.50
CA TYR A 228 9.74 -2.74 23.73
C TYR A 228 9.10 -2.29 22.42
N ILE A 229 9.91 -2.03 21.39
CA ILE A 229 9.42 -1.81 20.03
C ILE A 229 8.55 -2.99 19.57
N THR A 230 9.03 -4.21 19.80
CA THR A 230 8.30 -5.43 19.43
C THR A 230 6.95 -5.52 20.15
N LEU A 231 6.92 -5.20 21.45
CA LEU A 231 5.69 -5.13 22.23
C LEU A 231 4.71 -4.09 21.65
N LEU A 232 5.15 -2.85 21.45
CA LEU A 232 4.29 -1.77 20.94
C LEU A 232 3.76 -2.06 19.54
N LEU A 233 4.58 -2.64 18.65
CA LEU A 233 4.13 -3.03 17.31
C LEU A 233 3.09 -4.16 17.36
N ASN A 234 3.26 -5.14 18.25
CA ASN A 234 2.28 -6.21 18.45
C ASN A 234 0.96 -5.65 18.97
N TRP A 235 1.00 -4.80 19.99
CA TRP A 235 -0.17 -4.14 20.56
C TRP A 235 -0.90 -3.28 19.51
N HIS A 236 -0.15 -2.48 18.76
CA HIS A 236 -0.70 -1.66 17.65
C HIS A 236 -1.37 -2.49 16.55
N GLN A 237 -0.85 -3.69 16.25
CA GLN A 237 -1.42 -4.58 15.24
C GLN A 237 -2.67 -5.32 15.75
N GLN A 238 -2.66 -5.74 17.01
CA GLN A 238 -3.74 -6.52 17.63
C GLN A 238 -4.94 -5.66 18.01
N ASP A 239 -4.71 -4.38 18.29
CA ASP A 239 -5.74 -3.38 18.59
C ASP A 239 -5.66 -2.22 17.57
N PRO A 240 -6.33 -2.38 16.40
CA PRO A 240 -6.34 -1.38 15.33
C PRO A 240 -6.95 -0.04 15.77
N VAL A 241 -6.64 1.02 15.01
CA VAL A 241 -7.16 2.36 15.26
C VAL A 241 -8.69 2.35 15.36
N SER A 242 -9.21 2.88 16.47
CA SER A 242 -10.65 2.94 16.75
C SER A 242 -11.27 4.27 16.30
N GLN A 243 -12.59 4.31 16.16
CA GLN A 243 -13.31 5.56 15.86
C GLN A 243 -13.11 6.62 16.96
N LYS A 244 -13.00 6.18 18.23
CA LYS A 244 -12.65 7.04 19.38
C LYS A 244 -11.37 7.82 19.12
N GLU A 245 -10.33 7.12 18.68
CA GLU A 245 -9.03 7.74 18.42
C GLU A 245 -9.08 8.70 17.23
N ILE A 246 -9.77 8.33 16.16
CA ILE A 246 -9.96 9.19 14.98
C ILE A 246 -10.67 10.49 15.38
N ASP A 247 -11.78 10.39 16.11
CA ASP A 247 -12.56 11.55 16.57
C ASP A 247 -11.74 12.44 17.50
N ARG A 248 -11.01 11.82 18.44
CA ARG A 248 -10.10 12.51 19.35
C ARG A 248 -8.99 13.24 18.59
N ASN A 249 -8.32 12.58 17.64
CA ASN A 249 -7.25 13.17 16.83
C ASN A 249 -7.77 14.36 16.00
N ASN A 250 -8.96 14.24 15.42
CA ASN A 250 -9.63 15.31 14.69
C ASN A 250 -9.92 16.53 15.58
N LEU A 251 -10.45 16.31 16.78
CA LEU A 251 -10.78 17.38 17.74
C LEU A 251 -9.54 18.05 18.31
N VAL A 252 -8.54 17.27 18.72
CA VAL A 252 -7.25 17.79 19.21
C VAL A 252 -6.62 18.70 18.15
N HIS A 253 -6.61 18.28 16.89
CA HIS A 253 -6.10 19.09 15.79
C HIS A 253 -6.93 20.34 15.52
N SER A 254 -8.24 20.21 15.31
CA SER A 254 -9.06 21.33 14.86
C SER A 254 -9.22 22.42 15.93
N ASN A 255 -9.32 22.04 17.20
CA ASN A 255 -9.80 22.96 18.24
C ASN A 255 -8.78 23.27 19.34
N TYR A 256 -7.70 22.48 19.48
CA TYR A 256 -6.85 22.55 20.67
C TYR A 256 -5.37 22.69 20.38
N GLN A 257 -4.69 21.66 19.88
CA GLN A 257 -3.24 21.64 19.71
C GLN A 257 -2.77 21.95 18.29
N HIS A 258 -3.63 21.79 17.28
CA HIS A 258 -3.27 21.99 15.86
C HIS A 258 -2.12 21.12 15.34
N ASN A 259 -1.79 20.05 16.06
CA ASN A 259 -1.02 18.93 15.55
C ASN A 259 -1.85 17.65 15.62
N ARG A 260 -1.38 16.60 14.93
CA ARG A 260 -2.04 15.29 14.83
C ARG A 260 -1.13 14.20 15.38
N ASN A 261 -1.71 13.08 15.82
CA ASN A 261 -0.95 11.85 16.04
C ASN A 261 -0.86 11.08 14.70
N PRO A 262 0.31 11.01 14.05
CA PRO A 262 0.45 10.35 12.76
C PRO A 262 0.13 8.86 12.79
N PHE A 263 0.27 8.20 13.94
CA PHE A 263 0.04 6.76 14.07
C PHE A 263 -1.44 6.41 14.21
N ILE A 264 -2.31 7.41 14.43
CA ILE A 264 -3.77 7.28 14.35
C ILE A 264 -4.22 7.50 12.89
N ASP A 265 -3.68 8.53 12.22
CA ASP A 265 -4.04 8.85 10.84
C ASP A 265 -3.49 7.85 9.82
N HIS A 266 -2.27 7.38 10.07
CA HIS A 266 -1.50 6.45 9.23
C HIS A 266 -0.88 5.37 10.12
N PRO A 267 -1.67 4.39 10.59
CA PRO A 267 -1.18 3.30 11.44
C PRO A 267 -0.02 2.52 10.83
N GLU A 268 0.08 2.50 9.50
CA GLU A 268 1.16 1.87 8.75
C GLU A 268 2.54 2.52 9.01
N PHE A 269 2.60 3.78 9.48
CA PHE A 269 3.85 4.46 9.84
C PHE A 269 4.62 3.75 10.96
N ALA A 270 3.94 3.07 11.88
CA ALA A 270 4.60 2.35 12.96
C ALA A 270 5.55 1.26 12.41
N GLN A 271 5.05 0.47 11.45
CA GLN A 271 5.84 -0.57 10.78
C GLN A 271 6.90 0.02 9.84
N LEU A 272 6.60 1.14 9.15
CA LEU A 272 7.58 1.83 8.30
C LEU A 272 8.77 2.42 9.05
N ILE A 273 8.59 2.82 10.32
CA ILE A 273 9.65 3.41 11.14
C ILE A 273 10.41 2.35 11.94
N TRP A 274 9.70 1.46 12.64
CA TRP A 274 10.31 0.55 13.62
C TRP A 274 10.17 -0.93 13.26
N GLY A 275 9.38 -1.25 12.25
CA GLY A 275 9.19 -2.61 11.77
C GLY A 275 10.30 -3.06 10.81
N ASN A 276 10.03 -4.18 10.14
CA ASN A 276 10.91 -4.75 9.12
C ASN A 276 10.53 -4.31 7.69
N SER A 277 9.77 -3.22 7.57
CA SER A 277 9.34 -2.68 6.28
C SER A 277 10.51 -2.19 5.43
N THR A 278 10.44 -2.45 4.13
CA THR A 278 11.43 -1.99 3.13
C THR A 278 10.75 -1.11 2.07
N PRO A 279 11.48 -0.28 1.31
CA PRO A 279 10.88 0.46 0.20
C PRO A 279 10.16 -0.44 -0.79
N ILE A 280 9.01 0.03 -1.31
CA ILE A 280 8.28 -0.69 -2.38
C ILE A 280 9.20 -0.82 -3.60
N ALA A 281 9.37 -2.03 -4.10
CA ALA A 281 10.13 -2.31 -5.32
C ALA A 281 9.47 -3.42 -6.13
N PHE A 282 9.51 -3.29 -7.46
CA PHE A 282 9.23 -4.41 -8.35
C PHE A 282 10.38 -5.43 -8.23
N THR A 283 10.03 -6.69 -8.04
CA THR A 283 10.98 -7.80 -7.92
C THR A 283 11.03 -8.67 -9.19
N SER A 284 10.10 -8.45 -10.12
CA SER A 284 10.08 -9.10 -11.43
C SER A 284 10.73 -8.25 -12.52
N THR A 285 11.33 -8.91 -13.51
CA THR A 285 11.91 -8.29 -14.70
C THR A 285 10.89 -8.27 -15.85
N PRO A 286 10.64 -7.11 -16.50
CA PRO A 286 9.70 -7.03 -17.61
C PRO A 286 10.05 -7.94 -18.79
N VAL A 287 9.02 -8.55 -19.38
CA VAL A 287 9.13 -9.21 -20.69
C VAL A 287 8.92 -8.15 -21.77
N THR A 288 9.95 -7.86 -22.57
CA THR A 288 9.98 -6.72 -23.50
C THR A 288 9.72 -7.09 -24.96
N SER A 289 9.37 -8.35 -25.24
CA SER A 289 9.09 -8.86 -26.60
C SER A 289 7.77 -9.60 -26.64
N ALA A 290 7.00 -9.40 -27.69
CA ALA A 290 5.80 -10.18 -28.02
C ALA A 290 5.79 -10.52 -29.51
N THR A 291 5.06 -11.57 -29.89
CA THR A 291 4.91 -12.01 -31.27
C THR A 291 3.43 -11.99 -31.63
N VAL A 292 3.09 -11.49 -32.82
CA VAL A 292 1.72 -11.51 -33.33
C VAL A 292 1.14 -12.93 -33.24
N GLY A 293 -0.06 -13.05 -32.67
CA GLY A 293 -0.76 -14.33 -32.51
C GLY A 293 -0.31 -15.21 -31.35
N ASP A 294 0.84 -14.92 -30.72
CA ASP A 294 1.28 -15.62 -29.51
C ASP A 294 0.76 -14.92 -28.25
N THR A 295 0.34 -15.69 -27.25
CA THR A 295 -0.04 -15.12 -25.96
C THR A 295 1.19 -14.58 -25.23
N TYR A 296 1.25 -13.26 -25.09
CA TYR A 296 2.18 -12.59 -24.19
C TYR A 296 1.73 -12.78 -22.74
N THR A 297 2.68 -13.07 -21.86
CA THR A 297 2.45 -13.15 -20.42
C THR A 297 3.66 -12.59 -19.68
N TYR A 298 3.42 -11.68 -18.75
CA TYR A 298 4.39 -11.20 -17.78
C TYR A 298 3.79 -11.29 -16.37
N ASN A 299 4.39 -12.14 -15.54
CA ASN A 299 4.05 -12.26 -14.13
C ASN A 299 4.81 -11.18 -13.34
N VAL A 300 4.06 -10.18 -12.91
CA VAL A 300 4.56 -9.01 -12.20
C VAL A 300 4.57 -9.30 -10.70
N THR A 301 5.69 -9.03 -10.05
CA THR A 301 5.82 -9.10 -8.60
C THR A 301 6.44 -7.82 -8.05
N ALA A 302 5.93 -7.38 -6.92
CA ALA A 302 6.45 -6.27 -6.12
C ALA A 302 6.42 -6.64 -4.65
N ALA A 303 7.38 -6.13 -3.89
CA ALA A 303 7.52 -6.38 -2.46
C ALA A 303 7.92 -5.09 -1.72
N GLY A 304 7.94 -5.16 -0.40
CA GLY A 304 8.22 -4.03 0.49
C GLY A 304 6.94 -3.27 0.86
N GLY A 305 7.09 -1.98 1.11
CA GLY A 305 6.06 -1.11 1.66
C GLY A 305 5.84 -1.29 3.16
N SER A 306 4.72 -0.75 3.61
CA SER A 306 4.35 -0.66 5.02
C SER A 306 3.79 -1.94 5.67
N GLY A 307 3.77 -3.04 4.92
CA GLY A 307 3.09 -4.28 5.33
C GLY A 307 1.58 -4.28 5.05
N ALA A 308 1.01 -3.15 4.59
CA ALA A 308 -0.33 -3.12 4.01
C ALA A 308 -0.40 -3.90 2.68
N PRO A 309 -1.58 -4.38 2.25
CA PRO A 309 -1.74 -5.06 0.96
C PRO A 309 -1.22 -4.22 -0.22
N LEU A 310 -0.19 -4.71 -0.90
CA LEU A 310 0.33 -4.08 -2.11
C LEU A 310 -0.61 -4.28 -3.29
N THR A 311 -0.91 -3.19 -4.01
CA THR A 311 -1.68 -3.19 -5.24
C THR A 311 -0.78 -2.89 -6.43
N ILE A 312 -0.99 -3.61 -7.55
CA ILE A 312 -0.32 -3.32 -8.83
C ILE A 312 -1.40 -2.87 -9.83
N SER A 313 -1.17 -1.74 -10.48
CA SER A 313 -2.06 -1.15 -11.48
C SER A 313 -1.27 -0.73 -12.72
N ALA A 314 -1.94 -0.62 -13.88
CA ALA A 314 -1.32 -0.11 -15.09
C ALA A 314 -1.63 1.39 -15.23
N ALA A 315 -0.60 2.23 -15.19
CA ALA A 315 -0.71 3.66 -15.49
C ALA A 315 -0.73 3.91 -17.01
N GLN A 316 -0.04 3.06 -17.78
CA GLN A 316 -0.03 3.06 -19.23
C GLN A 316 0.18 1.64 -19.76
N GLN A 317 -0.63 1.21 -20.72
CA GLN A 317 -0.47 -0.07 -21.44
C GLN A 317 -1.17 -0.04 -22.81
N PRO A 318 -0.72 -0.85 -23.79
CA PRO A 318 -1.46 -1.14 -25.02
C PRO A 318 -2.87 -1.69 -24.80
N ALA A 319 -3.78 -1.43 -25.75
CA ALA A 319 -5.17 -1.89 -25.66
C ALA A 319 -5.32 -3.42 -25.71
N TRP A 320 -4.39 -4.12 -26.37
CA TRP A 320 -4.38 -5.58 -26.45
C TRP A 320 -3.86 -6.27 -25.17
N LEU A 321 -3.38 -5.50 -24.19
CA LEU A 321 -2.91 -5.99 -22.89
C LEU A 321 -3.93 -5.72 -21.79
N VAL A 322 -4.03 -6.67 -20.87
CA VAL A 322 -4.81 -6.57 -19.64
C VAL A 322 -3.92 -6.93 -18.46
N LEU A 323 -3.86 -6.04 -17.47
CA LEU A 323 -3.26 -6.33 -16.18
C LEU A 323 -4.33 -6.87 -15.24
N THR A 324 -4.14 -8.10 -14.77
CA THR A 324 -5.02 -8.72 -13.77
C THR A 324 -4.26 -8.83 -12.44
N SER A 325 -4.69 -8.09 -11.43
CA SER A 325 -4.11 -8.21 -10.08
C SER A 325 -4.49 -9.55 -9.46
N THR A 326 -3.51 -10.25 -8.90
CA THR A 326 -3.69 -11.50 -8.14
C THR A 326 -3.59 -11.28 -6.63
N GLY A 327 -3.44 -10.01 -6.20
CA GLY A 327 -3.40 -9.59 -4.80
C GLY A 327 -2.00 -9.55 -4.21
N ASN A 328 -1.82 -8.73 -3.16
CA ASN A 328 -0.60 -8.64 -2.35
C ASN A 328 0.70 -8.56 -3.16
N GLY A 329 0.81 -7.56 -4.04
CA GLY A 329 2.03 -7.31 -4.80
C GLY A 329 2.26 -8.28 -5.95
N THR A 330 1.23 -9.01 -6.39
CA THR A 330 1.29 -9.88 -7.56
C THR A 330 0.24 -9.50 -8.59
N ALA A 331 0.60 -9.57 -9.88
CA ALA A 331 -0.31 -9.37 -11.01
C ALA A 331 0.19 -10.10 -12.25
N THR A 332 -0.71 -10.37 -13.20
CA THR A 332 -0.36 -10.91 -14.52
C THR A 332 -0.76 -9.91 -15.59
N LEU A 333 0.22 -9.45 -16.37
CA LEU A 333 0.01 -8.68 -17.59
C LEU A 333 -0.02 -9.65 -18.77
N SER A 334 -1.17 -9.79 -19.44
CA SER A 334 -1.34 -10.74 -20.53
C SER A 334 -2.22 -10.21 -21.65
N GLY A 335 -2.02 -10.75 -22.85
CA GLY A 335 -2.74 -10.39 -24.06
C GLY A 335 -2.18 -11.12 -25.27
N THR A 336 -2.86 -11.02 -26.41
CA THR A 336 -2.37 -11.57 -27.68
C THR A 336 -2.41 -10.45 -28.73
N PRO A 337 -1.26 -9.96 -29.21
CA PRO A 337 -1.23 -8.86 -30.17
C PRO A 337 -1.65 -9.31 -31.57
N GLY A 338 -2.39 -8.43 -32.27
CA GLY A 338 -2.76 -8.55 -33.67
C GLY A 338 -1.68 -8.02 -34.63
N GLN A 339 -1.94 -8.14 -35.93
CA GLN A 339 -1.01 -7.66 -36.96
C GLN A 339 -0.91 -6.13 -36.98
N GLU A 340 -1.98 -5.46 -36.58
CA GLU A 340 -2.09 -4.02 -36.34
C GLU A 340 -1.26 -3.54 -35.14
N ASP A 341 -0.87 -4.45 -34.25
CA ASP A 341 -0.10 -4.15 -33.04
C ASP A 341 1.41 -4.28 -33.25
N VAL A 342 1.91 -4.44 -34.49
CA VAL A 342 3.36 -4.49 -34.75
C VAL A 342 3.99 -3.11 -34.51
N GLY A 343 4.94 -3.07 -33.58
CA GLY A 343 5.61 -1.84 -33.18
C GLY A 343 6.18 -1.91 -31.76
N THR A 344 6.59 -0.76 -31.24
CA THR A 344 7.09 -0.63 -29.87
C THR A 344 6.12 0.21 -29.06
N TYR A 345 5.70 -0.31 -27.90
CA TYR A 345 4.71 0.34 -27.06
C TYR A 345 5.24 0.53 -25.63
N PRO A 346 5.05 1.73 -25.03
CA PRO A 346 5.38 1.96 -23.64
C PRO A 346 4.39 1.26 -22.70
N VAL A 347 4.92 0.76 -21.60
CA VAL A 347 4.15 0.21 -20.47
C VAL A 347 4.68 0.83 -19.17
N THR A 348 3.75 1.34 -18.37
CA THR A 348 4.04 1.88 -17.03
C THR A 348 3.16 1.17 -16.03
N LEU A 349 3.77 0.38 -15.15
CA LEU A 349 3.10 -0.27 -14.03
C LEU A 349 3.37 0.51 -12.74
N LYS A 350 2.39 0.55 -11.85
CA LYS A 350 2.46 1.21 -10.54
C LYS A 350 2.21 0.19 -9.44
N ALA A 351 3.18 0.03 -8.53
CA ALA A 351 2.99 -0.69 -7.28
C ALA A 351 2.75 0.31 -6.14
N SER A 352 1.73 0.08 -5.30
CA SER A 352 1.36 1.01 -4.22
C SER A 352 0.76 0.29 -3.01
N ASP A 353 1.09 0.75 -1.81
CA ASP A 353 0.49 0.33 -0.55
C ASP A 353 -0.58 1.31 -0.02
N GLY A 354 -1.01 2.26 -0.86
CA GLY A 354 -1.96 3.31 -0.50
C GLY A 354 -1.30 4.59 0.04
N PHE A 355 -0.09 4.52 0.59
CA PHE A 355 0.67 5.69 1.06
C PHE A 355 1.82 6.05 0.11
N SER A 356 2.66 5.06 -0.20
CA SER A 356 3.76 5.18 -1.13
C SER A 356 3.47 4.43 -2.44
N ASN A 357 4.23 4.78 -3.48
CA ASN A 357 4.17 4.07 -4.75
C ASN A 357 5.48 4.17 -5.51
N VAL A 358 5.71 3.19 -6.38
CA VAL A 358 6.82 3.16 -7.33
C VAL A 358 6.31 2.80 -8.72
N LEU A 359 6.94 3.36 -9.75
CA LEU A 359 6.65 3.07 -11.15
C LEU A 359 7.71 2.12 -11.73
N GLN A 360 7.28 1.18 -12.56
CA GLN A 360 8.13 0.40 -13.46
C GLN A 360 7.77 0.75 -14.89
N GLU A 361 8.71 1.36 -15.60
CA GLU A 361 8.57 1.80 -16.99
C GLU A 361 9.42 0.91 -17.90
N PHE A 362 8.80 0.41 -18.98
CA PHE A 362 9.48 -0.39 -20.00
C PHE A 362 8.76 -0.27 -21.35
N SER A 363 9.30 -0.88 -22.40
CA SER A 363 8.63 -0.97 -23.69
C SER A 363 8.57 -2.42 -24.16
N ILE A 364 7.44 -2.77 -24.78
CA ILE A 364 7.24 -4.07 -25.43
C ILE A 364 7.38 -3.86 -26.93
N THR A 365 8.23 -4.66 -27.57
CA THR A 365 8.36 -4.71 -29.03
C THR A 365 7.58 -5.92 -29.54
N VAL A 366 6.58 -5.66 -30.37
CA VAL A 366 5.76 -6.67 -31.04
C VAL A 366 6.35 -6.94 -32.43
N SER A 367 6.76 -8.17 -32.68
CA SER A 367 7.23 -8.63 -33.99
C SER A 367 6.18 -9.48 -34.71
N SER A 368 6.14 -9.40 -36.03
CA SER A 368 5.32 -10.31 -36.86
C SER A 368 5.70 -11.77 -36.61
N ALA A 369 4.72 -12.67 -36.62
CA ALA A 369 4.99 -14.11 -36.60
C ALA A 369 5.83 -14.51 -37.82
N ALA A 370 6.81 -15.38 -37.61
CA ALA A 370 7.49 -16.03 -38.73
C ALA A 370 6.48 -16.91 -39.48
N VAL A 371 6.32 -16.68 -40.78
CA VAL A 371 5.47 -17.56 -41.59
C VAL A 371 6.16 -18.92 -41.67
N SER A 372 5.42 -20.00 -41.39
CA SER A 372 5.98 -21.34 -41.53
C SER A 372 6.26 -21.63 -43.02
N PRO A 373 7.42 -22.20 -43.39
CA PRO A 373 7.73 -22.60 -44.77
C PRO A 373 6.68 -23.53 -45.42
N THR A 374 5.84 -24.17 -44.59
CA THR A 374 4.82 -25.13 -45.00
C THR A 374 3.55 -24.43 -45.53
N GLU A 375 3.23 -23.23 -45.05
CA GLU A 375 2.10 -22.43 -45.54
C GLU A 375 2.42 -21.82 -46.92
N MET A 376 3.66 -21.33 -47.14
CA MET A 376 4.10 -20.84 -48.47
C MET A 376 4.03 -21.94 -49.56
N ALA A 377 4.33 -23.19 -49.20
CA ALA A 377 4.28 -24.30 -50.15
C ALA A 377 2.86 -24.62 -50.65
N LYS A 378 1.81 -24.28 -49.89
CA LYS A 378 0.41 -24.39 -50.34
C LYS A 378 0.03 -23.30 -51.34
N GLU A 379 0.61 -22.10 -51.21
CA GLU A 379 0.27 -20.96 -52.07
C GLU A 379 0.97 -21.01 -53.44
N ILE A 380 2.07 -21.75 -53.57
CA ILE A 380 2.84 -21.85 -54.80
C ILE A 380 2.76 -23.25 -55.42
N LEU A 381 1.88 -23.39 -56.41
CA LEU A 381 1.73 -24.59 -57.21
C LEU A 381 2.64 -24.52 -58.44
N VAL A 382 3.28 -25.65 -58.77
CA VAL A 382 4.17 -25.74 -59.94
C VAL A 382 3.81 -26.98 -60.74
N PHE A 383 3.45 -26.79 -62.01
CA PHE A 383 3.00 -27.86 -62.89
C PHE A 383 3.24 -27.52 -64.37
N PRO A 384 3.23 -28.51 -65.28
CA PRO A 384 3.27 -29.94 -64.98
C PRO A 384 4.64 -30.37 -64.44
N ASN A 385 4.67 -31.46 -63.68
CA ASN A 385 5.91 -32.17 -63.35
C ASN A 385 5.61 -33.68 -63.44
N PRO A 386 6.14 -34.41 -64.43
CA PRO A 386 7.15 -33.99 -65.42
C PRO A 386 6.66 -32.94 -66.43
N PHE A 387 7.57 -32.14 -66.97
CA PHE A 387 7.30 -31.11 -67.98
C PHE A 387 7.99 -31.40 -69.30
N SER A 388 7.47 -30.85 -70.39
CA SER A 388 8.02 -30.76 -71.74
C SER A 388 7.71 -29.35 -72.21
N ALA A 389 8.44 -28.62 -73.02
CA ALA A 389 8.07 -27.24 -73.44
C ALA A 389 7.90 -26.16 -72.34
N PHE A 390 7.14 -26.31 -71.25
CA PHE A 390 6.96 -25.22 -70.27
C PHE A 390 6.68 -25.71 -68.85
N ILE A 391 6.93 -24.83 -67.87
CA ILE A 391 6.41 -24.93 -66.50
C ILE A 391 5.54 -23.71 -66.18
N GLN A 392 4.50 -23.92 -65.38
CA GLN A 392 3.61 -22.91 -64.86
C GLN A 392 3.75 -22.88 -63.34
N ILE A 393 3.95 -21.67 -62.83
CA ILE A 393 4.00 -21.34 -61.41
C ILE A 393 2.75 -20.53 -61.13
N GLU A 394 1.84 -21.09 -60.35
CA GLU A 394 0.68 -20.38 -59.83
C GLU A 394 0.98 -19.94 -58.42
N ASN A 395 0.84 -18.65 -58.16
CA ASN A 395 1.08 -18.04 -56.87
C ASN A 395 -0.21 -17.36 -56.43
N SER A 396 -0.86 -17.90 -55.39
CA SER A 396 -2.07 -17.31 -54.82
C SER A 396 -1.79 -16.15 -53.85
N SER A 397 -0.53 -15.84 -53.57
CA SER A 397 -0.13 -14.69 -52.73
C SER A 397 -0.02 -13.39 -53.53
N SER A 398 -0.17 -12.24 -52.85
CA SER A 398 0.06 -10.90 -53.41
C SER A 398 1.53 -10.46 -53.36
N HIS A 399 2.44 -11.32 -52.87
CA HIS A 399 3.85 -11.00 -52.68
C HIS A 399 4.68 -11.24 -53.95
N ASN A 400 5.74 -10.44 -54.12
CA ASN A 400 6.70 -10.64 -55.21
C ASN A 400 7.61 -11.84 -54.91
N TYR A 401 8.03 -12.55 -55.96
CA TYR A 401 8.95 -13.68 -55.83
C TYR A 401 10.01 -13.70 -56.92
N SER A 402 11.07 -14.46 -56.67
CA SER A 402 12.10 -14.80 -57.64
C SER A 402 12.14 -16.30 -57.89
N VAL A 403 12.51 -16.68 -59.10
CA VAL A 403 12.57 -18.05 -59.58
C VAL A 403 13.94 -18.30 -60.18
N THR A 404 14.54 -19.42 -59.82
CA THR A 404 15.78 -19.93 -60.42
C THR A 404 15.60 -21.40 -60.77
N ILE A 405 16.01 -21.79 -61.99
CA ILE A 405 16.10 -23.19 -62.40
C ILE A 405 17.57 -23.53 -62.56
N GLY A 406 18.03 -24.55 -61.83
CA GLY A 406 19.37 -25.11 -61.96
C GLY A 406 19.33 -26.56 -62.45
N ASN A 407 20.36 -27.00 -63.16
CA ASN A 407 20.57 -28.43 -63.45
C ASN A 407 21.26 -29.14 -62.25
N LEU A 408 21.45 -30.46 -62.34
CA LEU A 408 22.05 -31.25 -61.25
C LEU A 408 23.51 -30.92 -60.93
N ILE A 409 24.25 -30.29 -61.85
CA ILE A 409 25.62 -29.83 -61.62
C ILE A 409 25.68 -28.41 -61.04
N GLY A 410 24.52 -27.81 -60.71
CA GLY A 410 24.41 -26.49 -60.08
C GLY A 410 24.46 -25.31 -61.06
N GLN A 411 24.51 -25.56 -62.37
CA GLN A 411 24.46 -24.50 -63.36
C GLN A 411 23.03 -23.95 -63.46
N ILE A 412 22.90 -22.63 -63.31
CA ILE A 412 21.62 -21.92 -63.48
C ILE A 412 21.31 -21.80 -64.97
N VAL A 413 20.15 -22.30 -65.37
CA VAL A 413 19.65 -22.25 -66.76
C VAL A 413 18.55 -21.21 -66.95
N TYR A 414 17.93 -20.75 -65.86
CA TYR A 414 16.91 -19.70 -65.89
C TYR A 414 16.87 -18.93 -64.57
N THR A 415 16.71 -17.61 -64.65
CA THR A 415 16.45 -16.75 -63.48
C THR A 415 15.42 -15.69 -63.86
N LYS A 416 14.47 -15.45 -62.96
CA LYS A 416 13.58 -14.29 -63.03
C LYS A 416 13.34 -13.73 -61.63
N THR A 417 13.37 -12.41 -61.48
CA THR A 417 13.19 -11.72 -60.21
C THR A 417 11.95 -10.82 -60.27
N ASN A 418 11.46 -10.39 -59.10
CA ASN A 418 10.34 -9.45 -58.96
C ASN A 418 9.07 -9.86 -59.72
N VAL A 419 8.77 -11.16 -59.73
CA VAL A 419 7.57 -11.72 -60.36
C VAL A 419 6.38 -11.47 -59.46
N ILE A 420 5.28 -10.98 -60.03
CA ILE A 420 4.00 -10.77 -59.35
C ILE A 420 2.95 -11.62 -60.05
N GLY A 421 2.17 -12.39 -59.30
CA GLY A 421 1.16 -13.30 -59.83
C GLY A 421 1.73 -14.54 -60.54
N ASN A 422 0.94 -15.14 -61.44
CA ASN A 422 1.31 -16.39 -62.11
C ASN A 422 2.42 -16.18 -63.15
N LEU A 423 3.29 -17.18 -63.29
CA LEU A 423 4.40 -17.17 -64.25
C LEU A 423 4.42 -18.44 -65.08
N ARG A 424 4.45 -18.27 -66.40
CA ARG A 424 4.76 -19.33 -67.34
C ARG A 424 6.19 -19.19 -67.82
N ILE A 425 6.97 -20.26 -67.77
CA ILE A 425 8.36 -20.32 -68.19
C ILE A 425 8.46 -21.28 -69.36
N ASP A 426 8.96 -20.78 -70.49
CA ASP A 426 9.33 -21.62 -71.63
C ASP A 426 10.61 -22.39 -71.32
N CYS A 427 10.59 -23.67 -71.61
CA CYS A 427 11.62 -24.66 -71.34
C CYS A 427 11.83 -25.60 -72.53
N SER A 428 11.42 -25.21 -73.75
CA SER A 428 11.61 -26.00 -74.98
C SER A 428 13.08 -26.35 -75.20
N GLU A 429 13.97 -25.39 -74.93
CA GLU A 429 15.42 -25.49 -75.16
C GLU A 429 16.15 -26.29 -74.08
N LEU A 430 15.46 -26.73 -73.02
CA LEU A 430 16.07 -27.54 -71.97
C LEU A 430 16.15 -29.01 -72.39
N HIS A 431 17.35 -29.59 -72.26
CA HIS A 431 17.56 -31.02 -72.46
C HIS A 431 16.80 -31.87 -71.43
N ASN A 432 16.52 -33.11 -71.81
CA ASN A 432 15.87 -34.07 -70.91
C ASN A 432 16.75 -34.36 -69.70
N GLY A 433 16.15 -34.33 -68.51
CA GLY A 433 16.92 -34.43 -67.26
C GLY A 433 16.17 -33.94 -66.03
N ILE A 434 16.89 -33.88 -64.91
CA ILE A 434 16.38 -33.39 -63.63
C ILE A 434 16.85 -31.95 -63.42
N TYR A 435 15.93 -31.11 -62.98
CA TYR A 435 16.17 -29.71 -62.65
C TYR A 435 15.70 -29.40 -61.24
N ILE A 436 16.35 -28.44 -60.59
CA ILE A 436 15.97 -27.90 -59.28
C ILE A 436 15.39 -26.51 -59.49
N LEU A 437 14.10 -26.38 -59.20
CA LEU A 437 13.40 -25.10 -59.17
C LEU A 437 13.51 -24.54 -57.75
N THR A 438 14.10 -23.36 -57.63
CA THR A 438 14.14 -22.58 -56.40
C THR A 438 13.24 -21.37 -56.56
N ILE A 439 12.32 -21.18 -55.62
CA ILE A 439 11.45 -20.01 -55.54
C ILE A 439 11.75 -19.30 -54.23
N LYS A 440 12.00 -17.98 -54.27
CA LYS A 440 12.23 -17.17 -53.07
C LYS A 440 11.25 -16.01 -53.01
N SER A 441 10.61 -15.82 -51.87
CA SER A 441 9.75 -14.69 -51.54
C SER A 441 10.17 -14.18 -50.16
N ASN A 442 10.43 -12.87 -50.03
CA ASN A 442 11.00 -12.27 -48.82
C ASN A 442 12.25 -13.03 -48.30
N SER A 443 12.27 -13.42 -47.03
CA SER A 443 13.35 -14.16 -46.33
C SER A 443 13.26 -15.69 -46.44
N GLU A 444 12.33 -16.22 -47.23
CA GLU A 444 12.02 -17.65 -47.29
C GLU A 444 12.25 -18.27 -48.68
N LYS A 445 12.44 -19.60 -48.73
CA LYS A 445 12.84 -20.35 -49.93
C LYS A 445 12.08 -21.68 -50.06
N VAL A 446 11.44 -21.90 -51.20
CA VAL A 446 10.84 -23.18 -51.61
C VAL A 446 11.71 -23.83 -52.68
N ILE A 447 11.94 -25.15 -52.58
CA ILE A 447 12.72 -25.93 -53.54
C ILE A 447 11.89 -27.09 -54.05
N LYS A 448 11.75 -27.23 -55.38
CA LYS A 448 11.06 -28.35 -56.02
C LYS A 448 11.97 -29.05 -57.03
N LYS A 449 11.95 -30.38 -57.02
CA LYS A 449 12.59 -31.22 -58.04
C LYS A 449 11.66 -31.33 -59.25
N MET A 450 12.16 -31.00 -60.43
CA MET A 450 11.43 -31.01 -61.70
C MET A 450 12.06 -32.00 -62.68
N ILE A 451 11.24 -32.68 -63.48
CA ILE A 451 11.70 -33.69 -64.46
C ILE A 451 11.30 -33.26 -65.87
N LYS A 452 12.29 -33.08 -66.77
CA LYS A 452 12.08 -32.78 -68.19
C LYS A 452 11.92 -34.07 -69.02
N ARG A 453 10.71 -34.23 -69.56
CA ARG A 453 10.18 -35.11 -70.62
C ARG A 453 10.74 -34.83 -72.00
#